data_AF-A0AAV5ADT6-F1
#
_entry.id   AF-A0AAV5ADT6-F1
#
_cell.length_a   1.000
_cell.length_b   1.000
_cell.length_c   1.000
_cell.angle_alpha   90.00
_cell.angle_beta   90.00
_cell.angle_gamma   90.00
#
_symmetry.space_group_name_H-M   'P 1'
#
loop_
_entity.id
_entity.type
_entity.pdbx_description
1 polymer ?
#
loop_
_entity_poly.entity_id
_entity_poly.type
_entity_poly.pdbx_seq_one_letter_code
_entity_poly.pdbx_strand_id
1 'polypeptide(L)'
;MDWGNAIIRSKTIAPSGVVESIEADLHLEGDYRKTDKKVTWLADHSISLSLSLPLVDVTLLDYDYLITKKKLEEEDDVKDFVTSTTEFRVEALADNNVKDLKVGDIIQFERKGYYRVDAVRRDGTLHIDFIHIPDGKAAGLASKSIPVETPPPSKNKTTKKSHTEEKTRGDKIVLSNALSDIPLKKTAMYEVSPVYGDKPLKPLSDTKMYSIPSVYGDS
;
A
#
# COMPACT_ATOMS: atom_id res chain seq x y z
N MET A 1 -1.12 5.07 -14.72
CA MET A 1 -1.93 3.84 -14.67
C MET A 1 -3.40 4.17 -14.95
N ASP A 2 -3.64 4.96 -16.00
CA ASP A 2 -4.87 5.76 -16.14
C ASP A 2 -5.45 5.69 -17.55
N TRP A 3 -5.25 4.55 -18.21
CA TRP A 3 -5.68 4.33 -19.60
C TRP A 3 -7.15 3.86 -19.70
N GLY A 4 -7.95 4.05 -18.64
CA GLY A 4 -9.36 3.66 -18.62
C GLY A 4 -9.61 2.20 -18.26
N ASN A 5 -10.76 1.67 -18.70
CA ASN A 5 -11.23 0.35 -18.31
C ASN A 5 -10.99 -0.64 -19.45
N ALA A 6 -10.86 -1.93 -19.13
CA ALA A 6 -10.82 -3.00 -20.11
C ALA A 6 -11.88 -4.06 -19.75
N ILE A 7 -12.62 -4.53 -20.75
CA ILE A 7 -13.65 -5.56 -20.60
C ILE A 7 -13.11 -6.87 -21.14
N ILE A 8 -12.91 -7.85 -20.26
CA ILE A 8 -12.44 -9.19 -20.64
C ILE A 8 -13.55 -9.90 -21.44
N ARG A 9 -13.20 -10.38 -22.63
CA ARG A 9 -14.12 -11.10 -23.54
C ARG A 9 -13.95 -12.61 -23.44
N SER A 10 -12.71 -13.06 -23.52
CA SER A 10 -12.39 -14.48 -23.59
C SER A 10 -11.05 -14.75 -22.89
N LYS A 11 -10.81 -16.03 -22.58
CA LYS A 11 -9.53 -16.52 -22.10
C LYS A 11 -9.22 -17.83 -22.81
N THR A 12 -7.97 -18.01 -23.18
CA THR A 12 -7.46 -19.25 -23.76
C THR A 12 -6.70 -20.01 -22.67
N ILE A 13 -7.02 -21.30 -22.52
CA ILE A 13 -6.45 -22.15 -21.47
C ILE A 13 -5.77 -23.33 -22.16
N ALA A 14 -4.51 -23.58 -21.80
CA ALA A 14 -3.74 -24.73 -22.23
C ALA A 14 -4.36 -26.05 -21.71
N PRO A 15 -4.05 -27.20 -22.33
CA PRO A 15 -4.44 -28.51 -21.79
C PRO A 15 -3.96 -28.78 -20.35
N SER A 16 -2.88 -28.10 -19.94
CA SER A 16 -2.35 -28.15 -18.57
C SER A 16 -3.20 -27.38 -17.53
N GLY A 17 -4.20 -26.63 -17.97
CA GLY A 17 -5.03 -25.77 -17.12
C GLY A 17 -4.47 -24.36 -16.89
N VAL A 18 -3.30 -24.03 -17.44
CA VAL A 18 -2.69 -22.69 -17.36
C VAL A 18 -3.33 -21.75 -18.38
N VAL A 19 -3.62 -20.50 -17.98
CA VAL A 19 -4.14 -19.47 -18.89
C VAL A 19 -3.01 -18.96 -19.77
N GLU A 20 -3.15 -19.08 -21.09
CA GLU A 20 -2.13 -18.63 -22.06
C GLU A 20 -2.35 -17.19 -22.52
N SER A 21 -3.61 -16.81 -22.76
CA SER A 21 -3.95 -15.47 -23.23
C SER A 21 -5.34 -15.04 -22.77
N ILE A 22 -5.53 -13.72 -22.73
CA ILE A 22 -6.80 -13.08 -22.38
C ILE A 22 -7.08 -12.02 -23.45
N GLU A 23 -8.27 -12.07 -24.04
CA GLU A 23 -8.74 -11.04 -24.96
C GLU A 23 -9.59 -10.05 -24.20
N ALA A 24 -9.32 -8.76 -24.38
CA ALA A 24 -10.05 -7.69 -23.73
C ALA A 24 -10.27 -6.51 -24.68
N ASP A 25 -11.46 -5.91 -24.57
CA ASP A 25 -11.79 -4.67 -25.28
C ASP A 25 -11.47 -3.47 -24.40
N LEU A 26 -10.74 -2.51 -24.97
CA LEU A 26 -10.46 -1.25 -24.30
C LEU A 26 -11.72 -0.36 -24.30
N HIS A 27 -12.13 0.08 -23.12
CA HIS A 27 -13.29 0.94 -22.90
C HIS A 27 -12.86 2.22 -22.17
N LEU A 28 -12.36 3.19 -22.95
CA LEU A 28 -11.83 4.47 -22.46
C LEU A 28 -12.89 5.39 -21.86
N GLU A 29 -14.15 5.27 -22.29
CA GLU A 29 -15.28 6.06 -21.79
C GLU A 29 -15.76 5.61 -20.40
N GLY A 30 -15.24 4.47 -19.92
CA GLY A 30 -15.60 3.91 -18.63
C GLY A 30 -15.09 4.71 -17.44
N ASP A 31 -15.87 4.72 -16.35
CA ASP A 31 -15.44 5.30 -15.08
C ASP A 31 -14.52 4.32 -14.32
N TYR A 32 -13.24 4.68 -14.20
CA TYR A 32 -12.22 3.89 -13.50
C TYR A 32 -12.50 3.75 -12.00
N ARG A 33 -13.28 4.65 -11.40
CA ARG A 33 -13.62 4.60 -9.96
C ARG A 33 -14.61 3.49 -9.63
N LYS A 34 -15.43 3.09 -10.60
CA LYS A 34 -16.41 2.00 -10.46
C LYS A 34 -15.81 0.62 -10.69
N THR A 35 -14.52 0.55 -11.03
CA THR A 35 -13.85 -0.71 -11.29
C THR A 35 -13.14 -1.20 -10.04
N ASP A 36 -13.61 -2.32 -9.50
CA ASP A 36 -13.06 -2.91 -8.27
C ASP A 36 -11.65 -3.48 -8.48
N LYS A 37 -11.39 -4.02 -9.68
CA LYS A 37 -10.13 -4.70 -9.99
C LYS A 37 -9.20 -3.78 -10.76
N LYS A 38 -8.07 -3.47 -10.15
CA LYS A 38 -6.98 -2.69 -10.78
C LYS A 38 -5.79 -3.60 -11.02
N VAL A 39 -5.21 -3.52 -12.21
CA VAL A 39 -4.08 -4.34 -12.65
C VAL A 39 -3.01 -3.46 -13.25
N THR A 40 -1.75 -3.81 -13.01
CA THR A 40 -0.60 -3.20 -13.68
C THR A 40 -0.28 -4.01 -14.93
N TRP A 41 0.08 -3.35 -16.02
CA TRP A 41 0.39 -3.99 -17.31
C TRP A 41 1.64 -3.34 -17.92
N LEU A 42 2.29 -4.07 -18.83
CA LEU A 42 3.44 -3.62 -19.60
C LEU A 42 3.09 -3.78 -21.08
N ALA A 43 3.45 -2.81 -21.91
CA ALA A 43 3.24 -2.89 -23.35
C ALA A 43 4.23 -3.90 -23.94
N ASP A 44 3.72 -4.81 -24.76
CA ASP A 44 4.59 -5.59 -25.63
C ASP A 44 5.02 -4.73 -26.82
N HIS A 45 6.23 -4.21 -26.76
CA HIS A 45 6.82 -3.37 -27.80
C HIS A 45 7.32 -4.18 -29.01
N SER A 46 7.29 -5.53 -28.97
CA SER A 46 7.62 -6.34 -30.14
C SER A 46 6.63 -6.15 -31.31
N ILE A 47 5.44 -5.64 -31.01
CA ILE A 47 4.33 -5.50 -31.96
C ILE A 47 4.25 -4.10 -32.60
N SER A 48 4.86 -3.08 -31.97
CA SER A 48 4.75 -1.69 -32.43
C SER A 48 6.03 -1.22 -33.14
N LEU A 49 5.98 -1.16 -34.47
CA LEU A 49 7.06 -0.75 -35.38
C LEU A 49 7.62 0.68 -35.17
N SER A 50 7.07 1.48 -34.24
CA SER A 50 7.38 2.91 -34.11
C SER A 50 8.36 3.26 -32.97
N LEU A 51 8.37 2.50 -31.87
CA LEU A 51 9.25 2.72 -30.72
C LEU A 51 9.74 1.37 -30.18
N SER A 52 10.95 0.95 -30.56
CA SER A 52 11.59 -0.22 -29.98
C SER A 52 12.13 0.13 -28.59
N LEU A 53 11.27 0.07 -27.59
CA LEU A 53 11.64 0.12 -26.19
C LEU A 53 11.48 -1.30 -25.62
N PRO A 54 12.54 -2.14 -25.66
CA PRO A 54 12.43 -3.49 -25.13
C PRO A 54 12.14 -3.45 -23.63
N LEU A 55 11.31 -4.39 -23.19
CA LEU A 55 11.15 -4.70 -21.77
C LEU A 55 12.50 -5.16 -21.22
N VAL A 56 12.73 -4.85 -19.94
CA VAL A 56 13.98 -5.18 -19.26
C VAL A 56 13.75 -6.40 -18.38
N ASP A 57 14.64 -7.38 -18.47
CA ASP A 57 14.62 -8.54 -17.60
C ASP A 57 15.04 -8.13 -16.20
N VAL A 58 14.25 -8.50 -15.20
CA VAL A 58 14.53 -8.16 -13.80
C VAL A 58 14.31 -9.35 -12.90
N THR A 59 15.09 -9.43 -11.83
CA THR A 59 14.84 -10.38 -10.74
C THR A 59 14.32 -9.63 -9.53
N LEU A 60 13.11 -10.00 -9.09
CA LEU A 60 12.56 -9.52 -7.83
C LEU A 60 12.98 -10.47 -6.72
N LEU A 61 13.82 -9.98 -5.83
CA LEU A 61 14.30 -10.64 -4.62
C LEU A 61 13.41 -10.24 -3.45
N ASP A 62 12.94 -11.24 -2.71
CA ASP A 62 12.22 -11.02 -1.46
C ASP A 62 12.82 -11.92 -0.37
N TYR A 63 12.96 -11.35 0.82
CA TYR A 63 13.64 -12.00 1.93
C TYR A 63 12.68 -12.24 3.09
N ASP A 64 12.73 -13.43 3.65
CA ASP A 64 11.99 -13.83 4.86
C ASP A 64 12.87 -13.70 6.11
N TYR A 65 12.28 -13.87 7.29
CA TYR A 65 13.02 -13.91 8.54
C TYR A 65 14.04 -15.04 8.54
N LEU A 66 15.24 -14.76 9.04
CA LEU A 66 16.31 -15.75 9.20
C LEU A 66 16.05 -16.73 10.35
N ILE A 67 15.23 -16.32 11.32
CA ILE A 67 14.96 -17.07 12.56
C ILE A 67 13.45 -17.18 12.73
N THR A 68 12.97 -18.40 12.98
CA THR A 68 11.53 -18.70 13.17
C THR A 68 11.02 -18.22 14.53
N LYS A 69 11.90 -18.17 15.54
CA LYS A 69 11.59 -17.76 16.92
C LYS A 69 11.83 -16.26 17.13
N LYS A 70 10.81 -15.56 17.64
CA LYS A 70 10.87 -14.10 17.91
C LYS A 70 11.90 -13.71 18.98
N LYS A 71 12.14 -14.60 19.95
CA LYS A 71 13.13 -14.44 21.02
C LYS A 71 13.77 -15.79 21.26
N LEU A 72 15.08 -15.89 21.08
CA LEU A 72 15.87 -17.04 21.49
C LEU A 72 16.14 -16.93 22.98
N GLU A 73 16.01 -18.03 23.70
CA GLU A 73 16.40 -18.16 25.10
C GLU A 73 17.86 -18.63 25.17
N GLU A 74 18.53 -18.47 26.32
CA GLU A 74 19.96 -18.81 26.47
C GLU A 74 20.28 -20.30 26.26
N GLU A 75 19.26 -21.16 26.32
CA GLU A 75 19.35 -22.61 26.15
C GLU A 75 19.08 -23.06 24.70
N ASP A 76 18.65 -22.16 23.81
CA ASP A 76 18.31 -22.48 22.42
C ASP A 76 19.56 -22.44 21.51
N ASP A 77 19.78 -23.49 20.72
CA ASP A 77 20.77 -23.41 19.61
C ASP A 77 20.14 -22.70 18.41
N VAL A 78 20.76 -21.60 17.98
CA VAL A 78 20.32 -20.79 16.83
C VAL A 78 20.15 -21.65 15.58
N LYS A 79 20.97 -22.71 15.42
CA LYS A 79 20.92 -23.62 14.27
C LYS A 79 19.57 -24.31 14.11
N ASP A 80 18.88 -24.59 15.22
CA ASP A 80 17.60 -25.29 15.20
C ASP A 80 16.44 -24.37 14.76
N PHE A 81 16.64 -23.05 14.83
CA PHE A 81 15.64 -22.04 14.51
C PHE A 81 15.90 -21.31 13.20
N VAL A 82 16.93 -21.69 12.43
CA VAL A 82 17.19 -21.12 11.11
C VAL A 82 16.10 -21.54 10.13
N THR A 83 15.56 -20.58 9.39
CA THR A 83 14.60 -20.84 8.31
C THR A 83 15.28 -21.50 7.12
N SER A 84 14.64 -22.54 6.57
CA SER A 84 15.19 -23.34 5.46
C SER A 84 15.24 -22.60 4.12
N THR A 85 14.35 -21.64 3.91
CA THR A 85 14.30 -20.82 2.69
C THR A 85 14.03 -19.38 3.08
N THR A 86 15.06 -18.55 2.96
CA THR A 86 15.03 -17.13 3.32
C THR A 86 14.98 -16.21 2.11
N GLU A 87 15.28 -16.73 0.92
CA GLU A 87 15.42 -15.95 -0.30
C GLU A 87 14.48 -16.48 -1.38
N PHE A 88 13.63 -15.58 -1.89
CA PHE A 88 12.68 -15.86 -2.95
C PHE A 88 13.05 -15.02 -4.17
N ARG A 89 13.45 -15.69 -5.25
CA ARG A 89 13.72 -15.08 -6.55
C ARG A 89 12.52 -15.23 -7.46
N VAL A 90 12.07 -14.13 -8.05
CA VAL A 90 11.02 -14.13 -9.07
C VAL A 90 11.55 -13.41 -10.29
N GLU A 91 11.72 -14.15 -11.38
CA GLU A 91 12.02 -13.57 -12.69
C GLU A 91 10.79 -12.82 -13.20
N ALA A 92 10.98 -11.58 -13.64
CA ALA A 92 9.93 -10.70 -14.11
C ALA A 92 10.44 -9.79 -15.24
N LEU A 93 9.49 -9.13 -15.89
CA LEU A 93 9.77 -8.09 -16.87
C LEU A 93 9.41 -6.73 -16.26
N ALA A 94 10.23 -5.72 -16.57
CA ALA A 94 9.99 -4.34 -16.20
C ALA A 94 9.99 -3.42 -17.42
N ASP A 95 9.40 -2.25 -17.24
CA ASP A 95 9.36 -1.20 -18.24
C ASP A 95 10.77 -0.65 -18.55
N ASN A 96 10.98 -0.15 -19.77
CA ASN A 96 12.27 0.40 -20.21
C ASN A 96 12.80 1.54 -19.32
N ASN A 97 11.93 2.23 -18.59
CA ASN A 97 12.30 3.31 -17.67
C ASN A 97 13.27 2.88 -16.56
N VAL A 98 13.35 1.58 -16.24
CA VAL A 98 14.28 1.08 -15.22
C VAL A 98 15.75 1.08 -15.65
N LYS A 99 16.05 1.31 -16.94
CA LYS A 99 17.42 1.18 -17.48
C LYS A 99 18.43 2.15 -16.90
N ASP A 100 17.95 3.33 -16.51
CA ASP A 100 18.79 4.44 -16.05
C ASP A 100 18.99 4.41 -14.53
N LEU A 101 18.40 3.43 -13.85
CA LEU A 101 18.53 3.24 -12.42
C LEU A 101 19.93 2.77 -12.03
N LYS A 102 20.37 3.23 -10.86
CA LYS A 102 21.67 2.90 -10.26
C LYS A 102 21.47 2.03 -9.02
N VAL A 103 22.53 1.31 -8.67
CA VAL A 103 22.57 0.53 -7.42
C VAL A 103 22.29 1.46 -6.24
N GLY A 104 21.33 1.06 -5.40
CA GLY A 104 20.87 1.84 -4.26
C GLY A 104 19.63 2.69 -4.52
N ASP A 105 19.22 2.89 -5.77
CA ASP A 105 17.99 3.63 -6.07
C ASP A 105 16.77 2.86 -5.55
N ILE A 106 15.79 3.61 -5.03
CA ILE A 106 14.54 3.07 -4.52
C ILE A 106 13.42 3.47 -5.47
N ILE A 107 12.70 2.48 -5.96
CA ILE A 107 11.55 2.66 -6.84
C ILE A 107 10.32 1.95 -6.26
N GLN A 108 9.15 2.35 -6.73
CA GLN A 108 7.90 1.67 -6.40
C GLN A 108 7.38 0.98 -7.65
N PHE A 109 7.25 -0.34 -7.61
CA PHE A 109 6.47 -1.05 -8.60
C PHE A 109 5.00 -0.99 -8.19
N GLU A 110 4.18 -0.44 -9.09
CA GLU A 110 2.75 -0.24 -8.89
C GLU A 110 2.07 -1.55 -8.49
N ARG A 111 1.40 -1.52 -7.33
CA ARG A 111 0.68 -2.67 -6.72
C ARG A 111 1.57 -3.88 -6.37
N LYS A 112 2.90 -3.73 -6.41
CA LYS A 112 3.88 -4.75 -5.98
C LYS A 112 4.65 -4.35 -4.73
N GLY A 113 4.91 -3.05 -4.53
CA GLY A 113 5.60 -2.54 -3.35
C GLY A 113 6.81 -1.67 -3.71
N TYR A 114 7.62 -1.37 -2.70
CA TYR A 114 8.87 -0.64 -2.85
C TYR A 114 10.02 -1.62 -3.05
N TYR A 115 10.96 -1.25 -3.89
CA TYR A 115 12.12 -2.07 -4.22
C TYR A 115 13.37 -1.19 -4.28
N ARG A 116 14.49 -1.73 -3.81
CA ARG A 116 15.82 -1.12 -3.94
C ARG A 116 16.60 -1.88 -5.01
N VAL A 117 17.28 -1.15 -5.89
CA VAL A 117 18.22 -1.75 -6.85
C VAL A 117 19.43 -2.29 -6.12
N ASP A 118 19.72 -3.57 -6.27
CA ASP A 118 20.87 -4.21 -5.64
C ASP A 118 22.04 -4.38 -6.61
N ALA A 119 21.78 -4.93 -7.80
CA ALA A 119 22.79 -5.11 -8.84
C ALA A 119 22.22 -4.75 -10.20
N VAL A 120 23.08 -4.13 -11.03
CA VAL A 120 22.78 -3.84 -12.43
C VAL A 120 23.82 -4.56 -13.28
N ARG A 121 23.38 -5.60 -14.00
CA ARG A 121 24.23 -6.39 -14.89
C ARG A 121 23.98 -5.92 -16.32
N ARG A 122 25.04 -5.54 -17.03
CA ARG A 122 24.97 -5.05 -18.42
C ARG A 122 25.70 -5.97 -19.41
N ASP A 123 26.05 -7.17 -18.97
CA ASP A 123 26.81 -8.14 -19.77
C ASP A 123 25.88 -8.82 -20.79
N GLY A 124 25.60 -8.12 -21.90
CA GLY A 124 24.67 -8.57 -22.94
C GLY A 124 23.30 -7.94 -22.78
N THR A 125 22.34 -8.71 -22.27
CA THR A 125 21.00 -8.20 -21.94
C THR A 125 21.05 -7.48 -20.60
N LEU A 126 20.49 -6.27 -20.55
CA LEU A 126 20.37 -5.52 -19.30
C LEU A 126 19.50 -6.32 -18.32
N HIS A 127 20.08 -6.69 -17.18
CA HIS A 127 19.39 -7.40 -16.10
C HIS A 127 19.56 -6.67 -14.79
N ILE A 128 18.46 -6.43 -14.07
CA ILE A 128 18.49 -5.66 -12.81
C ILE A 128 17.88 -6.48 -11.68
N ASP A 129 18.63 -6.60 -10.59
CA ASP A 129 18.20 -7.25 -9.36
C ASP A 129 17.58 -6.22 -8.41
N PHE A 130 16.37 -6.48 -7.95
CA PHE A 130 15.60 -5.61 -7.07
C PHE A 130 15.28 -6.32 -5.76
N ILE A 131 15.66 -5.71 -4.63
CA ILE A 131 15.32 -6.20 -3.31
C ILE A 131 14.03 -5.53 -2.84
N HIS A 132 13.02 -6.32 -2.52
CA HIS A 132 11.77 -5.86 -1.94
C HIS A 132 12.00 -5.22 -0.58
N ILE A 133 11.45 -4.02 -0.39
CA ILE A 133 11.48 -3.28 0.86
C ILE A 133 10.14 -3.52 1.58
N PRO A 134 10.13 -4.16 2.76
CA PRO A 134 8.91 -4.44 3.49
C PRO A 134 8.24 -3.13 3.95
N ASP A 135 6.93 -3.01 3.75
CA ASP A 135 6.14 -1.81 4.05
C ASP A 135 5.64 -1.73 5.50
N GLY A 136 6.07 -2.68 6.34
CA GLY A 136 5.67 -2.76 7.75
C GLY A 136 4.23 -3.26 7.97
N LYS A 137 3.46 -3.57 6.92
CA LYS A 137 2.10 -4.11 7.09
C LYS A 137 2.17 -5.58 7.49
N ALA A 138 1.26 -5.97 8.38
CA ALA A 138 1.19 -7.33 8.92
C ALA A 138 1.14 -8.44 7.85
N ALA A 139 0.57 -8.16 6.66
CA ALA A 139 0.53 -9.11 5.55
C ALA A 139 1.89 -9.33 4.87
N GLY A 140 2.77 -8.33 4.87
CA GLY A 140 4.13 -8.43 4.33
C GLY A 140 5.15 -8.94 5.35
N LEU A 141 4.80 -8.96 6.64
CA LEU A 141 5.63 -9.46 7.74
C LEU A 141 5.34 -10.92 8.12
N ALA A 142 4.46 -11.62 7.41
CA ALA A 142 4.24 -13.05 7.66
C ALA A 142 5.34 -13.86 6.95
N SER A 143 5.95 -14.82 7.65
CA SER A 143 6.89 -15.74 7.01
C SER A 143 6.24 -16.52 5.90
N LYS A 144 6.92 -16.57 4.75
CA LYS A 144 6.48 -17.28 3.54
C LYS A 144 6.97 -18.72 3.54
N SER A 145 8.01 -19.01 4.30
CA SER A 145 8.63 -20.33 4.43
C SER A 145 7.92 -21.27 5.41
N ILE A 146 7.19 -20.73 6.39
CA ILE A 146 6.48 -21.52 7.40
C ILE A 146 4.99 -21.57 7.04
N PRO A 147 4.40 -22.75 6.78
CA PRO A 147 2.96 -22.87 6.66
C PRO A 147 2.33 -22.46 8.00
N VAL A 148 1.61 -21.35 8.01
CA VAL A 148 0.80 -20.95 9.16
C VAL A 148 -0.25 -22.05 9.37
N GLU A 149 -0.06 -22.84 10.43
CA GLU A 149 -1.07 -23.76 10.92
C GLU A 149 -2.31 -22.93 11.29
N THR A 150 -3.39 -23.12 10.54
CA THR A 150 -4.66 -22.42 10.76
C THR A 150 -5.21 -22.75 12.14
N PRO A 151 -5.45 -21.75 13.03
CA PRO A 151 -6.27 -22.03 14.20
C PRO A 151 -7.71 -22.37 13.75
N PRO A 152 -8.37 -23.35 14.39
CA PRO A 152 -9.66 -23.87 13.93
C PRO A 152 -10.78 -22.83 14.01
N PRO A 153 -11.82 -22.93 13.16
CA PRO A 153 -12.93 -21.99 13.14
C PRO A 153 -13.83 -22.22 14.36
N SER A 154 -13.81 -21.28 15.31
CA SER A 154 -14.84 -21.21 16.36
C SER A 154 -16.17 -20.78 15.75
N LYS A 155 -17.05 -21.76 15.52
CA LYS A 155 -18.50 -21.55 15.47
C LYS A 155 -19.06 -21.97 16.83
N ASN A 156 -19.72 -21.03 17.52
CA ASN A 156 -21.02 -21.29 18.14
C ASN A 156 -21.77 -19.97 18.40
N LYS A 157 -22.92 -19.83 17.72
CA LYS A 157 -24.08 -19.01 18.14
C LYS A 157 -24.66 -19.66 19.43
N THR A 158 -25.39 -18.99 20.31
CA THR A 158 -26.76 -18.47 20.07
C THR A 158 -27.28 -17.63 21.26
N THR A 159 -27.99 -16.54 20.92
CA THR A 159 -29.14 -15.85 21.60
C THR A 159 -28.98 -15.23 22.99
N LYS A 160 -28.99 -13.89 23.10
CA LYS A 160 -30.14 -12.91 23.14
C LYS A 160 -30.72 -12.69 24.53
N LYS A 161 -30.56 -11.46 25.05
CA LYS A 161 -31.68 -10.69 25.62
C LYS A 161 -31.61 -9.25 25.14
N SER A 162 -32.79 -8.81 24.73
CA SER A 162 -33.21 -7.53 24.16
C SER A 162 -33.25 -6.41 25.19
N HIS A 163 -32.94 -5.20 24.77
CA HIS A 163 -33.80 -4.06 25.05
C HIS A 163 -33.94 -3.19 23.80
N THR A 164 -35.20 -3.00 23.43
CA THR A 164 -35.74 -2.14 22.39
C THR A 164 -35.79 -0.71 22.92
N GLU A 165 -35.44 0.29 22.11
CA GLU A 165 -36.22 1.53 21.99
C GLU A 165 -35.81 2.31 20.73
N GLU A 166 -36.78 3.07 20.24
CA GLU A 166 -37.08 3.35 18.83
C GLU A 166 -36.32 4.53 18.20
N LYS A 167 -36.30 4.48 16.86
CA LYS A 167 -35.99 5.59 15.95
C LYS A 167 -36.94 6.77 16.14
N THR A 168 -36.38 7.98 16.07
CA THR A 168 -37.06 9.11 15.40
C THR A 168 -36.18 9.74 14.34
N ARG A 169 -36.87 10.18 13.28
CA ARG A 169 -36.37 10.68 12.00
C ARG A 169 -35.72 12.06 12.14
N GLY A 170 -34.67 12.24 11.34
CA GLY A 170 -34.19 13.46 10.69
C GLY A 170 -34.42 14.82 11.33
N ASP A 171 -33.32 15.51 11.66
CA ASP A 171 -33.10 16.87 11.18
C ASP A 171 -31.60 17.25 11.18
N LYS A 172 -31.17 17.91 10.10
CA LYS A 172 -29.97 18.76 9.87
C LYS A 172 -28.66 18.48 10.63
N ILE A 173 -27.60 18.17 9.87
CA ILE A 173 -26.20 18.30 10.29
C ILE A 173 -25.94 19.79 10.55
N VAL A 174 -25.87 20.18 11.82
CA VAL A 174 -25.32 21.48 12.24
C VAL A 174 -23.80 21.29 12.35
N LEU A 175 -23.06 21.97 11.48
CA LEU A 175 -21.62 22.18 11.64
C LEU A 175 -21.41 22.89 12.98
N SER A 176 -20.97 22.15 13.99
CA SER A 176 -20.69 22.69 15.32
C SER A 176 -19.63 23.78 15.20
N ASN A 177 -20.00 24.99 15.62
CA ASN A 177 -19.12 26.14 15.78
C ASN A 177 -17.85 25.72 16.51
N ALA A 178 -16.72 25.73 15.79
CA ALA A 178 -15.40 25.46 16.34
C ALA A 178 -14.91 26.69 17.12
N LEU A 179 -15.48 26.92 18.30
CA LEU A 179 -14.89 27.82 19.30
C LEU A 179 -15.00 27.14 20.67
N SER A 180 -13.80 26.92 21.23
CA SER A 180 -13.46 26.79 22.65
C SER A 180 -13.68 25.49 23.43
N ASP A 181 -13.82 24.30 22.84
CA ASP A 181 -13.72 23.05 23.63
C ASP A 181 -12.99 21.94 22.86
N ILE A 182 -11.66 21.98 22.86
CA ILE A 182 -10.87 20.77 22.62
C ILE A 182 -10.93 19.99 23.95
N PRO A 183 -11.53 18.79 24.02
CA PRO A 183 -11.51 18.02 25.24
C PRO A 183 -10.08 17.54 25.49
N LEU A 184 -9.35 18.29 26.32
CA LEU A 184 -8.10 17.84 26.93
C LEU A 184 -8.46 16.64 27.80
N LYS A 185 -8.19 15.43 27.28
CA LYS A 185 -8.31 14.20 28.07
C LYS A 185 -7.36 14.31 29.26
N LYS A 186 -7.92 14.62 30.42
CA LYS A 186 -7.24 14.56 31.71
C LYS A 186 -6.75 13.12 31.90
N THR A 187 -5.45 12.90 31.76
CA THR A 187 -4.84 11.58 31.97
C THR A 187 -4.29 11.58 33.39
N ALA A 188 -4.53 10.51 34.15
CA ALA A 188 -4.34 10.44 35.61
C ALA A 188 -2.90 10.59 36.13
N MET A 189 -1.91 10.85 35.27
CA MET A 189 -0.48 10.81 35.61
C MET A 189 0.21 12.19 35.56
N TYR A 190 -0.26 13.15 34.76
CA TYR A 190 0.28 14.52 34.74
C TYR A 190 -0.65 15.48 33.98
N GLU A 191 -0.64 16.75 34.40
CA GLU A 191 -1.41 17.84 33.79
C GLU A 191 -0.53 18.56 32.76
N VAL A 192 -1.01 18.65 31.51
CA VAL A 192 -0.29 19.33 30.41
C VAL A 192 -0.94 20.68 30.16
N SER A 193 -0.19 21.75 30.40
CA SER A 193 -0.66 23.12 30.15
C SER A 193 -0.74 23.40 28.64
N PRO A 194 -1.73 24.19 28.18
CA PRO A 194 -1.82 24.61 26.78
C PRO A 194 -0.59 25.40 26.35
N VAL A 195 0.00 25.03 25.22
CA VAL A 195 1.23 25.63 24.67
C VAL A 195 1.11 27.15 24.43
N TYR A 196 -0.10 27.64 24.20
CA TYR A 196 -0.38 29.05 23.90
C TYR A 196 -1.04 29.82 25.05
N GLY A 197 -1.19 29.20 26.23
CA GLY A 197 -1.91 29.76 27.38
C GLY A 197 -3.41 30.00 27.11
N ASP A 198 -4.12 30.56 28.10
CA ASP A 198 -5.59 30.77 28.06
C ASP A 198 -6.02 31.99 27.22
N LYS A 199 -5.12 32.57 26.43
CA LYS A 199 -5.43 33.78 25.67
C LYS A 199 -5.90 33.41 24.26
N PRO A 200 -7.05 33.95 23.80
CA PRO A 200 -7.49 33.74 22.43
C PRO A 200 -6.46 34.36 21.47
N LEU A 201 -5.98 33.55 20.51
CA LEU A 201 -5.07 34.00 19.47
C LEU A 201 -5.79 35.00 18.57
N LYS A 202 -5.43 36.28 18.63
CA LYS A 202 -5.83 37.29 17.64
C LYS A 202 -4.73 37.40 16.57
N PRO A 203 -4.93 36.88 15.34
CA PRO A 203 -3.98 37.11 14.27
C PRO A 203 -3.99 38.60 13.88
N LEU A 204 -2.81 39.20 13.76
CA LEU A 204 -2.66 40.58 13.27
C LEU A 204 -2.92 40.59 11.75
N SER A 205 -3.91 41.37 11.31
CA SER A 205 -4.40 41.40 9.92
C SER A 205 -3.73 42.45 9.02
N ASP A 206 -2.76 43.21 9.52
CA ASP A 206 -2.26 44.37 8.79
C ASP A 206 -1.01 44.05 7.95
N THR A 207 -1.20 43.98 6.63
CA THR A 207 -0.12 44.02 5.65
C THR A 207 -0.12 45.37 4.94
N LYS A 208 1.06 46.00 4.76
CA LYS A 208 1.25 47.41 4.31
C LYS A 208 0.63 47.81 2.95
N MET A 209 0.03 46.88 2.20
CA MET A 209 -0.44 47.13 0.84
C MET A 209 -1.97 47.22 0.73
N TYR A 210 -2.73 46.52 1.58
CA TYR A 210 -4.19 46.57 1.61
C TYR A 210 -4.72 45.90 2.88
N SER A 211 -5.79 46.46 3.46
CA SER A 211 -6.45 45.88 4.64
C SER A 211 -7.32 44.70 4.23
N ILE A 212 -7.04 43.53 4.80
CA ILE A 212 -7.85 42.33 4.61
C ILE A 212 -8.74 42.19 5.85
N PRO A 213 -10.07 42.30 5.72
CA PRO A 213 -10.96 42.09 6.85
C PRO A 213 -10.85 40.65 7.35
N SER A 214 -10.79 40.49 8.68
CA SER A 214 -10.77 39.17 9.32
C SER A 214 -12.00 38.36 8.90
N VAL A 215 -11.78 37.14 8.42
CA VAL A 215 -12.86 36.20 8.02
C VAL A 215 -13.72 35.81 9.22
N TYR A 216 -13.17 35.93 10.42
CA TYR A 216 -13.90 35.89 11.67
C TYR A 216 -14.24 37.33 12.00
N GLY A 217 -15.46 37.75 11.62
CA GLY A 217 -15.91 39.14 11.73
C GLY A 217 -15.65 39.74 13.11
N ASP A 218 -15.44 41.06 13.12
CA ASP A 218 -15.13 41.83 14.32
C ASP A 218 -16.19 41.58 15.41
N SER A 219 -15.75 40.96 16.51
CA SER A 219 -16.53 40.78 17.73
C SER A 219 -16.79 42.12 18.42
#